data_AF-A0A2M6Y1G9-F1
#
_entry.id   AF-A0A2M6Y1G9-F1
#
_cell.length_a   1.000
_cell.length_b   1.000
_cell.length_c   1.000
_cell.angle_alpha   90.00
_cell.angle_beta   90.00
_cell.angle_gamma   90.00
#
_symmetry.space_group_name_H-M   'P 1'
#
loop_
_entity.id
_entity.type
_entity.pdbx_description
1 polymer ?
#
loop_
_entity_poly.entity_id
_entity_poly.type
_entity_poly.pdbx_seq_one_letter_code
_entity_poly.pdbx_strand_id
1 'polypeptide(L)'
;CVAGRAKEQAGLLRRIKEEGHTLGNHSYAHSWLTNFLAGRPLRAEILRAQQMFKDILGEAPKYYRSPMGLTNPHLGPVLRETGLKLVGWDVRPFDRGIPAKTTAARINGAAVDGSIVLLHDGGADPENLSVAVSGIIGHFTALGYSFVNLDELLGDI
;
A
#
# COMPACT_ATOMS: atom_id res chain seq x y z
N CYS A 1 6.03 1.64 5.41
CA CYS A 1 6.50 1.03 4.14
C CYS A 1 7.64 1.81 3.44
N VAL A 2 8.82 1.22 3.21
CA VAL A 2 9.87 1.72 2.28
C VAL A 2 10.60 0.51 1.71
N ALA A 3 10.59 0.30 0.39
CA ALA A 3 11.21 -0.88 -0.22
C ALA A 3 12.75 -0.93 -0.02
N GLY A 4 13.41 0.22 0.15
CA GLY A 4 14.81 0.29 0.54
C GLY A 4 15.14 -0.34 1.91
N ARG A 5 14.15 -0.47 2.80
CA ARG A 5 14.30 -1.13 4.12
C ARG A 5 13.83 -2.58 4.13
N ALA A 6 13.31 -3.06 3.00
CA ALA A 6 12.68 -4.37 2.89
C ALA A 6 13.68 -5.53 3.07
N LYS A 7 14.96 -5.33 2.70
CA LYS A 7 16.01 -6.35 2.90
C LYS A 7 16.22 -6.70 4.38
N GLU A 8 16.19 -5.71 5.25
CA GLU A 8 16.30 -5.90 6.71
C GLU A 8 15.04 -6.53 7.32
N GLN A 9 13.95 -6.56 6.56
CA GLN A 9 12.62 -7.02 6.97
C GLN A 9 12.15 -8.23 6.15
N ALA A 10 13.08 -9.01 5.60
CA ALA A 10 12.75 -10.15 4.73
C ALA A 10 11.80 -11.15 5.39
N GLY A 11 12.00 -11.44 6.69
CA GLY A 11 11.11 -12.32 7.46
C GLY A 11 9.68 -11.77 7.57
N LEU A 12 9.53 -10.46 7.77
CA LEU A 12 8.23 -9.80 7.81
C LEU A 12 7.51 -9.89 6.45
N LEU A 13 8.22 -9.68 5.34
CA LEU A 13 7.62 -9.79 4.01
C LEU A 13 7.13 -11.21 3.69
N ARG A 14 7.92 -12.23 4.08
CA ARG A 14 7.49 -13.63 3.93
C ARG A 14 6.23 -13.90 4.74
N ARG A 15 6.20 -13.48 6.00
CA ARG A 15 5.05 -13.64 6.88
C ARG A 15 3.80 -12.95 6.32
N ILE A 16 3.92 -11.72 5.84
CA ILE A 16 2.80 -10.98 5.21
C ILE A 16 2.21 -11.80 4.05
N LYS A 17 3.06 -12.38 3.20
CA LYS A 17 2.62 -13.23 2.10
C LYS A 17 2.01 -14.55 2.58
N GLU A 18 2.64 -15.23 3.53
CA GLU A 18 2.16 -16.50 4.10
C GLU A 18 0.80 -16.36 4.79
N GLU A 19 0.53 -15.21 5.38
CA GLU A 19 -0.77 -14.86 5.97
C GLU A 19 -1.83 -14.44 4.93
N GLY A 20 -1.52 -14.48 3.63
CA GLY A 20 -2.45 -14.22 2.54
C GLY A 20 -2.65 -12.75 2.17
N HIS A 21 -1.80 -11.84 2.65
CA HIS A 21 -1.89 -10.41 2.32
C HIS A 21 -1.21 -10.09 0.97
N THR A 22 -1.81 -9.19 0.19
CA THR A 22 -1.21 -8.68 -1.05
C THR A 22 -0.08 -7.69 -0.76
N LEU A 23 1.09 -7.90 -1.37
CA LEU A 23 2.20 -6.95 -1.36
C LEU A 23 2.17 -6.03 -2.59
N GLY A 24 2.48 -4.75 -2.39
CA GLY A 24 2.52 -3.71 -3.43
C GLY A 24 3.88 -3.01 -3.51
N ASN A 25 4.26 -2.56 -4.70
CA ASN A 25 5.45 -1.73 -4.93
C ASN A 25 5.14 -0.26 -4.62
N HIS A 26 5.93 0.35 -3.73
CA HIS A 26 5.77 1.75 -3.31
C HIS A 26 7.02 2.60 -3.58
N SER A 27 7.69 2.32 -4.71
CA SER A 27 9.03 2.79 -5.10
C SER A 27 10.15 2.30 -4.18
N TYR A 28 11.40 2.39 -4.66
CA TYR A 28 12.56 1.93 -3.89
C TYR A 28 12.88 2.88 -2.73
N ALA A 29 13.11 4.16 -3.03
CA ALA A 29 13.56 5.14 -2.05
C ALA A 29 12.42 5.79 -1.25
N HIS A 30 11.16 5.67 -1.70
CA HIS A 30 10.03 6.41 -1.12
C HIS A 30 10.34 7.93 -1.00
N SER A 31 10.93 8.52 -2.03
CA SER A 31 11.21 9.96 -2.06
C SER A 31 10.02 10.71 -2.67
N TRP A 32 9.70 11.88 -2.12
CA TRP A 32 8.74 12.79 -2.78
C TRP A 32 9.23 13.18 -4.18
N LEU A 33 10.55 13.20 -4.40
CA LEU A 33 11.18 13.45 -5.69
C LEU A 33 10.88 12.38 -6.73
N THR A 34 10.50 11.15 -6.33
CA THR A 34 10.11 10.08 -7.26
C THR A 34 8.99 10.56 -8.20
N ASN A 35 8.11 11.42 -7.71
CA ASN A 35 6.99 11.97 -8.47
C ASN A 35 7.40 12.98 -9.56
N PHE A 36 8.65 13.48 -9.50
CA PHE A 36 9.21 14.42 -10.47
C PHE A 36 10.24 13.74 -11.39
N LEU A 37 10.50 12.45 -11.19
CA LEU A 37 11.37 11.69 -12.09
C LEU A 37 10.64 11.37 -13.40
N ALA A 38 11.43 11.28 -14.47
CA ALA A 38 11.00 10.89 -15.80
C ALA A 38 11.99 9.88 -16.40
N GLY A 39 11.57 9.15 -17.43
CA GLY A 39 12.44 8.27 -18.21
C GLY A 39 13.21 7.25 -17.36
N ARG A 40 14.54 7.18 -17.56
CA ARG A 40 15.40 6.17 -16.91
C ARG A 40 15.38 6.24 -15.38
N PRO A 41 15.50 7.41 -14.72
CA PRO A 41 15.41 7.50 -13.26
C PRO A 41 14.12 6.90 -12.66
N LEU A 42 12.95 7.24 -13.21
CA LEU A 42 11.68 6.71 -12.70
C LEU A 42 11.59 5.20 -12.89
N ARG A 43 11.99 4.72 -14.08
CA ARG A 43 12.05 3.29 -14.39
C ARG A 43 12.99 2.53 -13.44
N ALA A 44 14.15 3.11 -13.14
CA ALA A 44 15.12 2.51 -12.23
C ALA A 44 14.56 2.38 -10.81
N GLU A 45 13.85 3.39 -10.29
CA GLU A 45 13.22 3.33 -8.96
C GLU A 45 12.19 2.20 -8.85
N ILE A 46 11.34 2.03 -9.87
CA ILE A 46 10.29 1.01 -9.89
C ILE A 46 10.90 -0.38 -10.04
N LEU A 47 11.81 -0.57 -11.00
CA LEU A 47 12.44 -1.86 -11.26
C LEU A 47 13.36 -2.32 -10.14
N ARG A 48 14.06 -1.39 -9.49
CA ARG A 48 14.89 -1.73 -8.33
C ARG A 48 14.06 -2.29 -7.18
N ALA A 49 12.87 -1.73 -6.94
CA ALA A 49 11.92 -2.29 -5.99
C ALA A 49 11.38 -3.66 -6.45
N GLN A 50 11.00 -3.82 -7.72
CA GLN A 50 10.57 -5.13 -8.25
C GLN A 50 11.65 -6.19 -8.05
N GLN A 51 12.91 -5.89 -8.38
CA GLN A 51 14.01 -6.84 -8.25
C GLN A 51 14.25 -7.22 -6.79
N MET A 52 14.21 -6.24 -5.87
CA MET A 52 14.32 -6.51 -4.44
C MET A 52 13.25 -7.52 -3.97
N PHE A 53 11.99 -7.34 -4.38
CA PHE A 53 10.94 -8.30 -4.04
C PHE A 53 11.23 -9.70 -4.61
N LYS A 54 11.67 -9.80 -5.87
CA LYS A 54 12.06 -11.09 -6.47
C LYS A 54 13.17 -11.77 -5.69
N ASP A 55 14.19 -11.03 -5.28
CA ASP A 55 15.33 -11.56 -4.54
C ASP A 55 14.90 -12.13 -3.18
N ILE A 56 13.92 -11.50 -2.52
CA ILE A 56 13.46 -11.93 -1.19
C ILE A 56 12.39 -13.02 -1.29
N LEU A 57 11.38 -12.84 -2.14
CA LEU A 57 10.14 -13.64 -2.15
C LEU A 57 10.03 -14.60 -3.33
N GLY A 58 10.95 -14.56 -4.30
CA GLY A 58 10.89 -15.32 -5.55
C GLY A 58 9.94 -14.73 -6.60
N GLU A 59 9.16 -13.71 -6.24
CA GLU A 59 8.23 -13.03 -7.13
C GLU A 59 8.19 -11.52 -6.83
N ALA A 60 7.54 -10.76 -7.70
CA ALA A 60 7.39 -9.32 -7.51
C ALA A 60 5.90 -8.92 -7.46
N PRO A 61 5.55 -7.84 -6.75
CA PRO A 61 4.21 -7.27 -6.74
C PRO A 61 3.65 -7.00 -8.14
N LYS A 62 2.32 -7.17 -8.29
CA LYS A 62 1.52 -6.76 -9.45
C LYS A 62 1.05 -5.31 -9.35
N TYR A 63 0.96 -4.77 -8.14
CA TYR A 63 0.41 -3.45 -7.86
C TYR A 63 1.52 -2.45 -7.56
N TYR A 64 1.32 -1.22 -8.02
CA TYR A 64 2.14 -0.06 -7.70
C TYR A 64 1.28 1.04 -7.09
N ARG A 65 1.76 1.65 -6.01
CA ARG A 65 1.20 2.90 -5.47
C ARG A 65 2.28 3.97 -5.54
N SER A 66 1.97 5.13 -6.08
CA SER A 66 2.96 6.21 -6.14
C SER A 66 3.18 6.82 -4.75
N PRO A 67 4.43 7.12 -4.33
CA PRO A 67 4.70 7.88 -3.11
C PRO A 67 3.87 9.17 -3.06
N MET A 68 3.26 9.46 -1.91
CA MET A 68 2.36 10.61 -1.72
C MET A 68 1.07 10.60 -2.58
N GLY A 69 0.82 9.55 -3.36
CA GLY A 69 -0.32 9.46 -4.28
C GLY A 69 -0.22 10.35 -5.51
N LEU A 70 0.95 10.99 -5.74
CA LEU A 70 1.13 11.87 -6.88
C LEU A 70 1.53 11.06 -8.11
N THR A 71 0.90 11.32 -9.24
CA THR A 71 1.22 10.70 -10.53
C THR A 71 1.79 11.74 -11.49
N ASN A 72 2.60 11.30 -12.45
CA ASN A 72 3.04 12.15 -13.55
C ASN A 72 2.84 11.43 -14.91
N PRO A 73 2.85 12.15 -16.04
CA PRO A 73 2.64 11.55 -17.37
C PRO A 73 3.66 10.47 -17.75
N HIS A 74 4.85 10.46 -17.15
CA HIS A 74 5.90 9.46 -17.39
C HIS A 74 5.67 8.15 -16.64
N LEU A 75 4.82 8.14 -15.61
CA LEU A 75 4.54 6.93 -14.82
C LEU A 75 3.78 5.88 -15.64
N GLY A 76 2.74 6.28 -16.38
CA GLY A 76 1.90 5.37 -17.16
C GLY A 76 2.67 4.46 -18.12
N PRO A 77 3.58 4.99 -18.97
CA PRO A 77 4.44 4.17 -19.82
C PRO A 77 5.28 3.14 -19.05
N VAL A 78 5.86 3.51 -17.91
CA VAL A 78 6.68 2.59 -17.10
C VAL A 78 5.83 1.49 -16.48
N LEU A 79 4.63 1.83 -16.00
CA LEU A 79 3.70 0.83 -15.46
C LEU A 79 3.24 -0.17 -16.52
N ARG A 80 2.94 0.30 -17.74
CA ARG A 80 2.61 -0.59 -18.87
C ARG A 80 3.77 -1.51 -19.25
N GLU A 81 4.99 -0.97 -19.30
CA GLU A 81 6.19 -1.77 -19.62
C GLU A 81 6.43 -2.86 -18.55
N THR A 82 6.17 -2.55 -17.29
CA THR A 82 6.42 -3.46 -16.16
C THR A 82 5.23 -4.36 -15.82
N GLY A 83 4.09 -4.18 -16.48
CA GLY A 83 2.84 -4.88 -16.16
C GLY A 83 2.24 -4.51 -14.81
N LEU A 84 2.68 -3.41 -14.19
CA LEU A 84 2.20 -2.98 -12.88
C LEU A 84 0.88 -2.21 -12.99
N LYS A 85 -0.05 -2.49 -12.08
CA LYS A 85 -1.32 -1.75 -11.95
C LYS A 85 -1.22 -0.66 -10.91
N LEU A 86 -1.57 0.57 -11.29
CA LEU A 86 -1.61 1.70 -10.35
C LEU A 86 -2.81 1.58 -9.40
N VAL A 87 -2.57 1.62 -8.09
CA VAL A 87 -3.63 1.55 -7.07
C VAL A 87 -3.60 2.78 -6.17
N GLY A 88 -4.68 3.56 -6.23
CA GLY A 88 -4.94 4.71 -5.36
C GLY A 88 -5.64 4.33 -4.05
N TRP A 89 -6.40 5.27 -3.53
CA TRP A 89 -7.33 5.13 -2.41
C TRP A 89 -8.42 6.21 -2.57
N ASP A 90 -9.59 5.98 -1.98
CA ASP A 90 -10.68 6.96 -1.89
C ASP A 90 -10.86 7.44 -0.44
N VAL A 91 -10.48 6.63 0.56
CA VAL A 91 -10.58 7.00 1.98
C VAL A 91 -9.20 7.24 2.59
N ARG A 92 -9.00 8.44 3.15
CA ARG A 92 -7.76 8.82 3.86
C ARG A 92 -8.05 9.49 5.20
N PRO A 93 -7.77 8.82 6.33
CA PRO A 93 -8.03 9.37 7.67
C PRO A 93 -6.93 10.30 8.19
N PHE A 94 -5.77 10.37 7.53
CA PHE A 94 -4.56 11.02 8.06
C PHE A 94 -4.16 10.46 9.43
N ASP A 95 -3.97 9.14 9.47
CA ASP A 95 -3.76 8.28 10.63
C ASP A 95 -2.46 8.53 11.43
N ARG A 96 -1.54 9.35 10.91
CA ARG A 96 -0.27 9.63 11.58
C ARG A 96 -0.43 10.70 12.66
N GLY A 97 -0.10 10.34 13.90
CA GLY A 97 -0.08 11.25 15.04
C GLY A 97 -1.45 11.65 15.58
N ILE A 98 -2.51 10.89 15.24
CA ILE A 98 -3.87 11.12 15.74
C ILE A 98 -4.39 9.92 16.54
N PRO A 99 -5.35 10.11 17.47
CA PRO A 99 -5.92 9.01 18.26
C PRO A 99 -6.66 7.97 17.40
N ALA A 100 -6.59 6.71 17.81
CA ALA A 100 -7.23 5.58 17.16
C ALA A 100 -8.73 5.80 16.89
N LYS A 101 -9.44 6.34 17.89
CA LYS A 101 -10.86 6.68 17.79
C LYS A 101 -11.14 7.69 16.69
N THR A 102 -10.25 8.68 16.49
CA THR A 102 -10.39 9.69 15.44
C THR A 102 -10.14 9.08 14.06
N THR A 103 -9.13 8.21 13.93
CA THR A 103 -8.86 7.44 12.70
C THR A 103 -10.08 6.60 12.31
N ALA A 104 -10.61 5.82 13.25
CA ALA A 104 -11.77 4.96 13.03
C ALA A 104 -13.02 5.78 12.65
N ALA A 105 -13.31 6.86 13.38
CA ALA A 105 -14.47 7.72 13.08
C ALA A 105 -14.42 8.32 11.66
N ARG A 106 -13.23 8.74 11.20
CA ARG A 106 -13.05 9.26 9.84
C ARG A 106 -13.29 8.21 8.77
N ILE A 107 -12.84 6.98 8.98
CA ILE A 107 -13.06 5.88 8.03
C ILE A 107 -14.54 5.48 8.03
N ASN A 108 -15.14 5.29 9.21
CA ASN A 108 -16.54 4.88 9.35
C ASN A 108 -17.51 5.89 8.70
N GLY A 109 -17.17 7.19 8.73
CA GLY A 109 -18.00 8.22 8.11
C GLY A 109 -17.79 8.43 6.61
N ALA A 110 -16.80 7.77 5.99
CA ALA A 110 -16.42 8.02 4.60
C ALA A 110 -16.37 6.78 3.71
N ALA A 111 -16.07 5.61 4.27
CA ALA A 111 -15.96 4.38 3.50
C ALA A 111 -17.33 3.84 3.09
N VAL A 112 -17.39 3.33 1.86
CA VAL A 112 -18.55 2.70 1.25
C VAL A 112 -18.14 1.35 0.66
N ASP A 113 -19.09 0.60 0.11
CA ASP A 113 -18.78 -0.65 -0.59
C ASP A 113 -17.78 -0.41 -1.74
N GLY A 114 -16.75 -1.25 -1.79
CA GLY A 114 -15.63 -1.12 -2.73
C GLY A 114 -14.55 -0.08 -2.37
N SER A 115 -14.64 0.63 -1.24
CA SER A 115 -13.61 1.59 -0.82
C SER A 115 -12.25 0.94 -0.57
N ILE A 116 -11.18 1.60 -1.02
CA ILE A 116 -9.79 1.33 -0.68
C ILE A 116 -9.33 2.35 0.36
N VAL A 117 -9.07 1.86 1.57
CA VAL A 117 -8.65 2.69 2.71
C VAL A 117 -7.12 2.80 2.79
N LEU A 118 -6.60 4.02 2.97
CA LEU A 118 -5.17 4.26 3.19
C LEU A 118 -4.83 4.36 4.68
N LEU A 119 -3.97 3.46 5.16
CA LEU A 119 -3.37 3.46 6.51
C LEU A 119 -1.85 3.23 6.45
N HIS A 120 -1.14 3.58 7.51
CA HIS A 120 0.32 3.50 7.59
C HIS A 120 0.82 2.93 8.92
N ASP A 121 1.63 1.88 8.81
CA ASP A 121 2.44 1.33 9.91
C ASP A 121 3.67 2.19 10.26
N GLY A 122 4.12 3.02 9.32
CA GLY A 122 5.33 3.82 9.45
C GLY A 122 5.08 5.18 10.11
N GLY A 123 5.63 5.37 11.30
CA GLY A 123 5.59 6.64 12.04
C GLY A 123 4.31 6.86 12.86
N ALA A 124 3.41 5.87 12.90
CA ALA A 124 2.34 5.80 13.88
C ALA A 124 2.77 4.94 15.07
N ASP A 125 2.17 5.18 16.24
CA ASP A 125 2.26 4.25 17.37
C ASP A 125 1.57 2.92 16.97
N PRO A 126 2.29 1.78 16.97
CA PRO A 126 1.74 0.48 16.59
C PRO A 126 0.50 0.08 17.39
N GLU A 127 0.46 0.41 18.69
CA GLU A 127 -0.69 0.08 19.54
C GLU A 127 -1.92 0.89 19.11
N ASN A 128 -1.74 2.20 18.92
CA ASN A 128 -2.80 3.09 18.43
C ASN A 128 -3.35 2.65 17.06
N LEU A 129 -2.47 2.25 16.13
CA LEU A 129 -2.91 1.73 14.83
C LEU A 129 -3.68 0.41 14.97
N SER A 130 -3.20 -0.52 15.80
CA SER A 130 -3.86 -1.80 16.06
C SER A 130 -5.27 -1.62 16.64
N VAL A 131 -5.42 -0.70 17.60
CA VAL A 131 -6.73 -0.34 18.17
C VAL A 131 -7.65 0.25 17.09
N ALA A 132 -7.12 1.11 16.22
CA ALA A 132 -7.91 1.69 15.13
C ALA A 132 -8.40 0.62 14.16
N VAL A 133 -7.49 -0.22 13.66
CA VAL A 133 -7.80 -1.31 12.70
C VAL A 133 -8.81 -2.29 13.29
N SER A 134 -8.64 -2.69 14.55
CA SER A 134 -9.58 -3.60 15.23
C SER A 134 -10.99 -2.99 15.34
N GLY A 135 -11.08 -1.71 15.69
CA GLY A 135 -12.36 -0.99 15.76
C GLY A 135 -13.04 -0.84 14.39
N ILE A 136 -12.27 -0.58 13.33
CA ILE A 136 -12.76 -0.47 11.95
C ILE A 136 -13.30 -1.82 11.47
N ILE A 137 -12.52 -2.90 11.65
CA ILE A 137 -12.93 -4.25 11.26
C ILE A 137 -14.22 -4.63 11.97
N GLY A 138 -14.29 -4.44 13.30
CA GLY A 138 -15.49 -4.71 14.07
C GLY A 138 -16.72 -3.92 13.60
N HIS A 139 -16.56 -2.63 13.32
CA HIS A 139 -17.65 -1.77 12.84
C HIS A 139 -18.23 -2.24 11.51
N PHE A 140 -17.39 -2.44 10.48
CA PHE A 140 -17.85 -2.82 9.15
C PHE A 140 -18.31 -4.28 9.08
N THR A 141 -17.71 -5.18 9.87
CA THR A 141 -18.18 -6.58 9.95
C THR A 141 -19.59 -6.64 10.54
N ALA A 142 -19.88 -5.84 11.58
CA ALA A 142 -21.23 -5.74 12.15
C ALA A 142 -22.27 -5.17 11.17
N LEU A 143 -21.81 -4.45 10.14
CA LEU A 143 -22.64 -3.95 9.04
C LEU A 143 -22.72 -4.93 7.85
N GLY A 144 -22.10 -6.10 7.92
CA GLY A 144 -22.14 -7.14 6.88
C GLY A 144 -21.08 -6.98 5.78
N TYR A 145 -20.12 -6.07 5.93
CA TYR A 145 -19.01 -5.95 4.98
C TYR A 145 -17.96 -7.04 5.19
N SER A 146 -17.26 -7.36 4.12
CA SER A 146 -16.06 -8.20 4.14
C SER A 146 -14.84 -7.36 3.81
N PHE A 147 -13.70 -7.70 4.41
CA PHE A 147 -12.41 -7.11 4.07
C PHE A 147 -11.68 -8.06 3.14
N VAL A 148 -11.37 -7.56 1.95
CA VAL A 148 -10.72 -8.32 0.89
C VAL A 148 -9.39 -7.67 0.53
N ASN A 149 -8.47 -8.47 0.00
CA ASN A 149 -7.22 -7.94 -0.54
C ASN A 149 -7.43 -7.31 -1.94
N LEU A 150 -6.39 -6.75 -2.54
CA LEU A 150 -6.51 -6.09 -3.85
C LEU A 150 -6.76 -7.07 -5.00
N ASP A 151 -6.22 -8.29 -4.92
CA ASP A 151 -6.44 -9.31 -5.94
C ASP A 151 -7.93 -9.68 -6.01
N GLU A 152 -8.59 -9.84 -4.86
CA GLU A 152 -10.02 -10.08 -4.75
C GLU A 152 -10.88 -8.88 -5.17
N LEU A 153 -10.56 -7.68 -4.67
CA LEU A 153 -11.34 -6.47 -4.96
C LEU A 153 -11.35 -6.13 -6.47
N LEU A 154 -10.22 -6.33 -7.15
CA LEU A 154 -10.03 -5.95 -8.55
C LEU A 154 -10.29 -7.12 -9.53
N GLY A 155 -10.65 -8.31 -9.03
CA GLY A 155 -10.93 -9.49 -9.85
C GLY A 155 -9.70 -10.06 -10.55
N ASP A 156 -8.53 -10.01 -9.90
CA ASP A 156 -7.22 -10.46 -10.41
C ASP A 156 -6.82 -11.87 -9.94
N ILE A 157 -7.80 -12.69 -9.55
CA ILE A 157 -7.68 -14.09 -9.10
C ILE A 157 -7.65 -15.05 -10.30
#